data_AF-A0A5E4CJI4-F1
#
_entry.id   AF-A0A5E4CJI4-F1
#
_cell.length_a   1.000
_cell.length_b   1.000
_cell.length_c   1.000
_cell.angle_alpha   90.00
_cell.angle_beta   90.00
_cell.angle_gamma   90.00
#
_symmetry.space_group_name_H-M   'P 1'
#
loop_
_entity.id
_entity.type
_entity.pdbx_description
1 polymer ?
#
loop_
_entity_poly.entity_id
_entity_poly.type
_entity_poly.pdbx_seq_one_letter_code
_entity_poly.pdbx_strand_id
1 'polypeptide(L)'
;MASVEDRKPIMTNPWEEKVCKMAQTSLLQGKQFYCREWVFHKLPHCLQEKTSCCSSAVNTPSLVMNSGNNAGAVSGKAAAWGVLLVGGPVSGKTALCTELLWPSSPTSLQRGLHRQALAFLFCKSQDSDTSCFGGLVRGLVAQICHSGLLQGYEDKLRDPAVQSLLQPGECERNPAEAFKR
;
A
#
# COMPACT_ATOMS: atom_id res chain seq x y z
N MET A 1 24.14 18.68 -30.37
CA MET A 1 23.18 17.56 -30.19
C MET A 1 23.40 17.02 -28.80
N ALA A 2 22.33 17.00 -28.01
CA ALA A 2 22.35 16.98 -26.55
C ALA A 2 23.06 15.76 -25.92
N SER A 3 23.89 16.02 -24.91
CA SER A 3 24.36 15.02 -23.95
C SER A 3 23.17 14.35 -23.29
N VAL A 4 23.13 13.03 -23.37
CA VAL A 4 22.33 12.20 -22.47
C VAL A 4 23.06 12.24 -21.13
N GLU A 5 22.56 13.10 -20.25
CA GLU A 5 23.02 13.23 -18.87
C GLU A 5 22.91 11.87 -18.16
N ASP A 6 24.05 11.37 -17.69
CA ASP A 6 24.19 10.24 -16.79
C ASP A 6 23.24 10.38 -15.59
N ARG A 7 22.11 9.68 -15.63
CA ARG A 7 21.36 9.38 -14.40
C ARG A 7 22.19 8.41 -13.58
N LYS A 8 23.08 8.93 -12.74
CA LYS A 8 23.68 8.15 -11.66
C LYS A 8 22.56 7.49 -10.84
N PRO A 9 22.50 6.15 -10.74
CA PRO A 9 21.56 5.53 -9.84
C PRO A 9 21.96 5.92 -8.42
N ILE A 10 21.00 6.52 -7.72
CA ILE A 10 21.04 6.81 -6.29
C ILE A 10 21.54 5.55 -5.58
N MET A 11 22.46 5.70 -4.61
CA MET A 11 22.93 4.64 -3.74
C MET A 11 21.71 3.94 -3.11
N THR A 12 21.25 2.87 -3.75
CA THR A 12 20.22 2.02 -3.18
C THR A 12 20.91 1.23 -2.09
N ASN A 13 20.37 1.33 -0.89
CA ASN A 13 20.91 0.56 0.22
C ASN A 13 20.73 -0.93 -0.14
N PRO A 14 21.70 -1.82 0.13
CA PRO A 14 21.55 -3.25 -0.14
C PRO A 14 20.28 -3.85 0.48
N TRP A 15 19.83 -3.25 1.58
CA TRP A 15 18.55 -3.56 2.20
C TRP A 15 17.34 -3.13 1.36
N GLU A 16 17.35 -1.94 0.74
CA GLU A 16 16.27 -1.49 -0.15
C GLU A 16 16.16 -2.38 -1.38
N GLU A 17 17.28 -2.78 -1.98
CA GLU A 17 17.27 -3.74 -3.09
C GLU A 17 16.70 -5.10 -2.66
N LYS A 18 17.13 -5.60 -1.50
CA LYS A 18 16.62 -6.85 -0.93
C LYS A 18 15.12 -6.77 -0.63
N VAL A 19 14.65 -5.65 -0.08
CA VAL A 19 13.24 -5.39 0.20
C VAL A 19 12.44 -5.28 -1.10
N CYS A 20 12.91 -4.55 -2.11
CA CYS A 20 12.27 -4.46 -3.42
C CYS A 20 12.20 -5.82 -4.11
N LYS A 21 13.26 -6.63 -4.03
CA LYS A 21 13.29 -7.99 -4.59
C LYS A 21 12.32 -8.92 -3.85
N MET A 22 12.32 -8.91 -2.52
CA MET A 22 11.31 -9.63 -1.73
C MET A 22 9.90 -9.11 -2.02
N ALA A 23 9.78 -7.81 -2.26
CA ALA A 23 8.57 -7.12 -2.66
C ALA A 23 8.23 -7.32 -4.16
N GLN A 24 8.93 -8.20 -4.86
CA GLN A 24 8.58 -8.62 -6.22
C GLN A 24 8.31 -10.14 -6.30
N THR A 25 8.45 -10.88 -5.20
CA THR A 25 8.30 -12.34 -5.18
C THR A 25 7.14 -12.78 -4.29
N SER A 26 6.23 -13.57 -4.85
CA SER A 26 5.11 -14.19 -4.13
C SER A 26 5.58 -15.18 -3.07
N LEU A 27 5.06 -15.09 -1.84
CA LEU A 27 5.22 -16.12 -0.80
C LEU A 27 4.59 -17.48 -1.20
N LEU A 28 3.72 -17.46 -2.21
CA LEU A 28 3.08 -18.64 -2.78
C LEU A 28 3.74 -19.09 -4.09
N GLN A 29 4.97 -18.64 -4.39
CA GLN A 29 5.65 -19.05 -5.63
C GLN A 29 5.72 -20.58 -5.75
N GLY A 30 5.16 -21.11 -6.85
CA GLY A 30 5.06 -22.54 -7.10
C GLY A 30 3.94 -23.28 -6.35
N LYS A 31 3.08 -22.56 -5.60
CA LYS A 31 1.92 -23.12 -4.90
C LYS A 31 0.63 -22.54 -5.49
N GLN A 32 -0.37 -23.40 -5.60
CA GLN A 32 -1.68 -23.01 -6.08
C GLN A 32 -2.53 -22.46 -4.93
N PHE A 33 -3.34 -21.43 -5.20
CA PHE A 33 -4.29 -20.85 -4.26
C PHE A 33 -5.70 -21.38 -4.54
N TYR A 34 -6.33 -22.03 -3.55
CA TYR A 34 -7.64 -22.68 -3.72
C TYR A 34 -8.65 -22.29 -2.61
N CYS A 35 -9.93 -22.45 -2.94
CA CYS A 35 -11.08 -22.48 -2.02
C CYS A 35 -11.42 -21.16 -1.30
N ARG A 36 -10.82 -20.04 -1.70
CA ARG A 36 -11.04 -18.71 -1.09
C ARG A 36 -11.22 -17.59 -2.13
N GLU A 37 -11.50 -17.97 -3.37
CA GLU A 37 -11.63 -17.09 -4.52
C GLU A 37 -12.82 -16.14 -4.38
N TRP A 38 -13.87 -16.57 -3.66
CA TRP A 38 -15.05 -15.74 -3.35
C TRP A 38 -14.69 -14.43 -2.64
N VAL A 39 -13.57 -14.39 -1.91
CA VAL A 39 -13.12 -13.18 -1.22
C VAL A 39 -12.74 -12.09 -2.23
N PHE A 40 -12.19 -12.46 -3.39
CA PHE A 40 -11.86 -11.50 -4.45
C PHE A 40 -13.11 -10.91 -5.11
N HIS A 41 -14.28 -11.52 -4.94
CA HIS A 41 -15.55 -10.91 -5.35
C HIS A 41 -16.06 -9.89 -4.31
N LYS A 42 -15.78 -10.10 -3.02
CA LYS A 42 -16.21 -9.19 -1.96
C LYS A 42 -15.27 -7.98 -1.78
N LEU A 43 -13.96 -8.18 -1.91
CA LEU A 43 -12.98 -7.12 -1.70
C LEU A 43 -13.22 -5.88 -2.59
N PRO A 44 -13.39 -6.01 -3.93
CA PRO A 44 -13.70 -4.87 -4.78
C PRO A 44 -15.02 -4.19 -4.38
N HIS A 45 -16.05 -4.95 -4.04
CA HIS A 45 -17.35 -4.40 -3.66
C HIS A 45 -17.25 -3.51 -2.41
N CYS A 46 -16.60 -4.01 -1.36
CA CYS A 46 -16.38 -3.23 -0.14
C CYS A 46 -15.55 -1.96 -0.39
N LEU A 47 -14.59 -2.02 -1.33
CA LEU A 47 -13.78 -0.86 -1.71
C LEU A 47 -14.61 0.14 -2.56
N GLN A 48 -15.40 -0.33 -3.52
CA GLN A 48 -16.15 0.50 -4.48
C GLN A 48 -17.42 1.13 -3.88
N GLU A 49 -18.18 0.43 -3.04
CA GLU A 49 -19.35 1.01 -2.35
C GLU A 49 -18.97 2.26 -1.55
N LYS A 50 -17.74 2.26 -1.02
CA LYS A 50 -17.25 3.33 -0.16
C LYS A 50 -16.56 4.46 -0.93
N THR A 51 -15.95 4.20 -2.09
CA THR A 51 -15.53 5.29 -3.00
C THR A 51 -16.73 6.07 -3.52
N SER A 52 -17.84 5.37 -3.81
CA SER A 52 -19.09 5.97 -4.32
C SER A 52 -19.71 6.97 -3.34
N CYS A 53 -19.61 6.72 -2.03
CA CYS A 53 -20.18 7.62 -1.01
C CYS A 53 -19.29 8.81 -0.64
N CYS A 54 -17.99 8.81 -1.01
CA CYS A 54 -17.13 9.99 -0.84
C CYS A 54 -16.97 10.84 -2.12
N SER A 55 -17.41 10.36 -3.29
CA SER A 55 -17.52 11.18 -4.51
C SER A 55 -18.78 12.05 -4.56
N SER A 56 -19.80 11.75 -3.75
CA SER A 56 -21.06 12.51 -3.69
C SER A 56 -21.14 13.37 -2.44
N ALA A 57 -20.22 14.32 -2.31
CA ALA A 57 -20.28 15.38 -1.30
C ALA A 57 -20.57 16.73 -1.96
N VAL A 58 -21.64 16.79 -2.74
CA VAL A 58 -22.33 18.04 -3.11
C VAL A 58 -23.84 17.79 -3.01
N ASN A 59 -24.44 18.44 -2.00
CA ASN A 59 -25.86 18.69 -1.74
C ASN A 59 -26.70 17.56 -1.06
N THR A 60 -26.78 17.64 0.28
CA THR A 60 -27.95 17.48 1.21
C THR A 60 -29.26 16.76 0.75
N PRO A 61 -30.09 16.24 1.69
CA PRO A 61 -29.92 15.13 2.64
C PRO A 61 -30.99 14.03 2.41
N SER A 62 -30.72 12.74 2.67
CA SER A 62 -31.80 11.79 2.99
C SER A 62 -31.36 10.42 3.54
N LEU A 63 -31.83 10.15 4.76
CA LEU A 63 -32.47 8.92 5.23
C LEU A 63 -31.62 7.63 5.40
N VAL A 64 -31.18 7.43 6.64
CA VAL A 64 -31.23 6.17 7.43
C VAL A 64 -30.74 4.87 6.77
N MET A 65 -29.54 4.43 7.17
CA MET A 65 -29.39 3.09 7.75
C MET A 65 -28.42 3.12 8.93
N ASN A 66 -28.88 2.51 10.02
CA ASN A 66 -28.45 2.62 11.39
C ASN A 66 -27.44 1.50 11.73
N SER A 67 -26.28 1.81 12.32
CA SER A 67 -25.65 0.95 13.34
C SER A 67 -24.47 1.66 14.05
N GLY A 68 -24.73 2.13 15.27
CA GLY A 68 -23.74 2.28 16.35
C GLY A 68 -22.63 3.33 16.20
N ASN A 69 -22.96 4.60 16.46
CA ASN A 69 -22.02 5.71 16.56
C ASN A 69 -21.17 5.65 17.84
N ASN A 70 -19.87 5.90 17.72
CA ASN A 70 -19.16 6.81 18.65
C ASN A 70 -18.48 7.88 17.80
N ALA A 71 -18.86 9.13 18.05
CA ALA A 71 -18.53 10.28 17.24
C ALA A 71 -17.10 10.77 17.48
N GLY A 72 -16.40 11.04 16.38
CA GLY A 72 -15.21 11.88 16.32
C GLY A 72 -15.20 12.56 14.96
N ALA A 73 -16.09 13.53 14.76
CA ALA A 73 -16.07 14.39 13.59
C ALA A 73 -14.79 15.26 13.65
N VAL A 74 -13.80 14.93 12.82
CA VAL A 74 -12.68 15.82 12.53
C VAL A 74 -12.76 16.28 11.08
N SER A 75 -12.71 17.59 10.94
CA SER A 75 -12.75 18.39 9.72
C SER A 75 -11.82 17.89 8.60
N GLY A 76 -12.36 17.83 7.37
CA GLY A 76 -11.62 18.00 6.12
C GLY A 76 -10.39 17.11 5.89
N LYS A 77 -10.58 15.79 5.80
CA LYS A 77 -9.57 14.86 5.27
C LYS A 77 -10.31 13.78 4.49
N ALA A 78 -9.89 13.50 3.26
CA ALA A 78 -10.42 12.36 2.49
C ALA A 78 -10.43 11.14 3.42
N ALA A 79 -11.62 10.64 3.76
CA ALA A 79 -11.76 9.57 4.72
C ALA A 79 -11.02 8.35 4.14
N ALA A 80 -9.92 7.96 4.79
CA ALA A 80 -9.19 6.77 4.42
C ALA A 80 -10.03 5.56 4.84
N TRP A 81 -10.41 4.72 3.87
CA TRP A 81 -11.17 3.50 4.10
C TRP A 81 -10.26 2.28 3.89
N GLY A 82 -10.52 1.20 4.62
CA GLY A 82 -9.75 -0.03 4.52
C GLY A 82 -10.57 -1.26 4.88
N VAL A 83 -10.11 -2.43 4.43
CA VAL A 83 -10.70 -3.73 4.75
C VAL A 83 -9.81 -4.46 5.75
N LEU A 84 -10.37 -4.87 6.88
CA LEU A 84 -9.68 -5.69 7.87
C LEU A 84 -10.04 -7.18 7.67
N LEU A 85 -9.03 -8.00 7.41
CA LEU A 85 -9.18 -9.44 7.26
C LEU A 85 -8.87 -10.17 8.59
N VAL A 86 -9.89 -10.76 9.20
CA VAL A 86 -9.78 -11.49 10.48
C VAL A 86 -10.04 -12.98 10.28
N GLY A 87 -9.36 -13.82 11.05
CA GLY A 87 -9.56 -15.28 11.04
C GLY A 87 -8.54 -16.00 11.92
N GLY A 88 -8.81 -17.25 12.27
CA GLY A 88 -7.92 -18.08 13.10
C GLY A 88 -6.54 -18.31 12.48
N PRO A 89 -5.57 -18.84 13.25
CA PRO A 89 -4.28 -19.25 12.69
C PRO A 89 -4.50 -20.25 11.54
N VAL A 90 -3.60 -20.24 10.55
CA VAL A 90 -3.67 -21.13 9.37
C VAL A 90 -4.89 -20.91 8.45
N SER A 91 -5.75 -19.92 8.72
CA SER A 91 -6.89 -19.60 7.85
C SER A 91 -6.52 -19.03 6.46
N GLY A 92 -5.24 -18.93 6.13
CA GLY A 92 -4.79 -18.47 4.82
C GLY A 92 -4.88 -16.97 4.56
N LYS A 93 -4.99 -16.12 5.59
CA LYS A 93 -5.04 -14.64 5.42
C LYS A 93 -3.82 -14.12 4.67
N THR A 94 -2.62 -14.52 5.08
CA THR A 94 -1.38 -14.11 4.42
C THR A 94 -1.32 -14.63 3.00
N ALA A 95 -1.71 -15.89 2.78
CA ALA A 95 -1.81 -16.48 1.43
C ALA A 95 -2.77 -15.67 0.54
N LEU A 96 -3.92 -15.24 1.07
CA LEU A 96 -4.88 -14.40 0.37
C LEU A 96 -4.28 -13.03 0.01
N CYS A 97 -3.59 -12.35 0.95
CA CYS A 97 -2.93 -11.08 0.67
C CYS A 97 -1.80 -11.23 -0.36
N THR A 98 -1.06 -12.33 -0.31
CA THR A 98 -0.01 -12.65 -1.30
C THR A 98 -0.63 -12.91 -2.68
N GLU A 99 -1.70 -13.68 -2.76
CA GLU A 99 -2.40 -13.95 -4.03
C GLU A 99 -3.03 -12.67 -4.61
N LEU A 100 -3.52 -11.77 -3.76
CA LEU A 100 -4.03 -10.46 -4.18
C LEU A 100 -2.97 -9.61 -4.88
N LEU A 101 -1.75 -9.67 -4.35
CA LEU A 101 -0.62 -8.87 -4.79
C LEU A 101 0.20 -9.54 -5.89
N TRP A 102 0.19 -10.86 -5.99
CA TRP A 102 0.81 -11.61 -7.08
C TRP A 102 -0.15 -12.71 -7.51
N PRO A 103 -1.14 -12.37 -8.34
CA PRO A 103 -2.14 -13.33 -8.78
C PRO A 103 -1.46 -14.48 -9.53
N SER A 104 -1.63 -15.70 -9.02
CA SER A 104 -1.17 -16.93 -9.64
C SER A 104 -2.21 -17.48 -10.62
N SER A 105 -3.49 -17.18 -10.39
CA SER A 105 -4.60 -17.54 -11.28
C SER A 105 -4.87 -16.48 -12.36
N PRO A 106 -5.27 -16.86 -13.58
CA PRO A 106 -5.62 -15.92 -14.65
C PRO A 106 -6.93 -15.15 -14.41
N THR A 107 -7.68 -15.41 -13.32
CA THR A 107 -8.95 -14.74 -13.02
C THR A 107 -8.79 -13.22 -13.03
N SER A 108 -9.60 -12.53 -13.83
CA SER A 108 -9.45 -11.09 -14.11
C SER A 108 -9.61 -10.20 -12.88
N LEU A 109 -10.38 -10.65 -11.89
CA LEU A 109 -10.74 -9.84 -10.73
C LEU A 109 -9.55 -9.57 -9.78
N GLN A 110 -8.74 -10.61 -9.51
CA GLN A 110 -7.50 -10.46 -8.74
C GLN A 110 -6.51 -9.53 -9.45
N ARG A 111 -6.39 -9.65 -10.78
CA ARG A 111 -5.55 -8.77 -11.60
C ARG A 111 -6.02 -7.32 -11.60
N GLY A 112 -7.33 -7.08 -11.47
CA GLY A 112 -7.88 -5.73 -11.33
C GLY A 112 -7.38 -5.04 -10.07
N LEU A 113 -7.48 -5.73 -8.92
CA LEU A 113 -7.00 -5.19 -7.64
C LEU A 113 -5.47 -5.07 -7.59
N HIS A 114 -4.75 -6.07 -8.10
CA HIS A 114 -3.29 -6.03 -8.21
C HIS A 114 -2.81 -4.79 -8.99
N ARG A 115 -3.46 -4.46 -10.12
CA ARG A 115 -3.12 -3.28 -10.92
C ARG A 115 -3.31 -1.94 -10.19
N GLN A 116 -4.11 -1.93 -9.13
CA GLN A 116 -4.35 -0.76 -8.29
C GLN A 116 -3.48 -0.74 -7.03
N ALA A 117 -2.69 -1.81 -6.78
CA ALA A 117 -1.80 -1.87 -5.64
C ALA A 117 -0.56 -0.99 -5.89
N LEU A 118 -0.40 0.05 -5.08
CA LEU A 118 0.74 0.97 -5.16
C LEU A 118 1.95 0.46 -4.38
N ALA A 119 1.70 -0.10 -3.21
CA ALA A 119 2.71 -0.62 -2.31
C ALA A 119 2.07 -1.59 -1.31
N PHE A 120 2.91 -2.34 -0.61
CA PHE A 120 2.48 -3.33 0.37
C PHE A 120 3.58 -3.58 1.41
N LEU A 121 3.14 -4.17 2.52
CA LEU A 121 4.00 -4.53 3.63
C LEU A 121 3.59 -5.89 4.21
N PHE A 122 4.56 -6.79 4.35
CA PHE A 122 4.42 -8.00 5.16
C PHE A 122 5.22 -7.83 6.45
N CYS A 123 4.54 -7.55 7.55
CA CYS A 123 5.15 -7.55 8.86
C CYS A 123 5.38 -9.01 9.31
N LYS A 124 6.65 -9.41 9.51
CA LYS A 124 7.01 -10.71 10.08
C LYS A 124 7.62 -10.49 11.45
N SER A 125 7.14 -11.20 12.47
CA SER A 125 7.64 -11.04 13.85
C SER A 125 9.10 -11.46 14.04
N GLN A 126 9.65 -12.28 13.14
CA GLN A 126 11.03 -12.77 13.21
C GLN A 126 12.04 -11.89 12.46
N ASP A 127 11.60 -10.81 11.82
CA ASP A 127 12.46 -9.93 11.04
C ASP A 127 12.34 -8.50 11.61
N SER A 128 13.29 -8.14 12.49
CA SER A 128 13.34 -6.84 13.16
C SER A 128 13.30 -5.68 12.18
N ASP A 129 13.82 -5.89 10.98
CA ASP A 129 13.96 -4.87 9.95
C ASP A 129 12.61 -4.63 9.22
N THR A 130 11.67 -5.59 9.27
CA THR A 130 10.28 -5.39 8.79
C THR A 130 9.39 -4.67 9.79
N SER A 131 9.86 -4.51 11.03
CA SER A 131 9.13 -3.87 12.13
C SER A 131 9.54 -2.41 12.38
N CYS A 132 10.68 -1.97 11.83
CA CYS A 132 11.10 -0.58 11.96
C CYS A 132 10.25 0.32 11.07
N PHE A 133 9.55 1.28 11.68
CA PHE A 133 8.63 2.14 10.95
C PHE A 133 9.35 3.04 9.93
N GLY A 134 10.56 3.51 10.24
CA GLY A 134 11.37 4.31 9.30
C GLY A 134 11.74 3.54 8.02
N GLY A 135 12.16 2.28 8.18
CA GLY A 135 12.41 1.38 7.05
C GLY A 135 11.14 1.07 6.26
N LEU A 136 10.01 0.86 6.95
CA LEU A 136 8.70 0.67 6.34
C LEU A 136 8.32 1.84 5.43
N VAL A 137 8.38 3.08 5.94
CA VAL A 137 8.01 4.28 5.16
C VAL A 137 8.88 4.40 3.92
N ARG A 138 10.20 4.25 4.07
CA ARG A 138 11.15 4.29 2.96
C ARG A 138 10.89 3.18 1.94
N GLY A 139 10.57 1.97 2.40
CA GLY A 139 10.19 0.84 1.55
C GLY A 139 8.90 1.11 0.76
N LEU A 140 7.88 1.69 1.39
CA LEU A 140 6.66 2.10 0.69
C LEU A 140 6.96 3.19 -0.35
N VAL A 141 7.74 4.22 0.02
CA VAL A 141 8.14 5.28 -0.91
C VAL A 141 8.83 4.67 -2.13
N ALA A 142 9.82 3.81 -1.93
CA ALA A 142 10.55 3.14 -3.01
C ALA A 142 9.62 2.31 -3.92
N GLN A 143 8.68 1.56 -3.33
CA GLN A 143 7.70 0.78 -4.10
C GLN A 143 6.78 1.68 -4.93
N ILE A 144 6.27 2.77 -4.35
CA ILE A 144 5.38 3.71 -5.05
C ILE A 144 6.12 4.37 -6.22
N CYS A 145 7.36 4.80 -6.01
CA CYS A 145 8.22 5.36 -7.06
C CYS A 145 8.36 4.40 -8.24
N HIS A 146 8.67 3.12 -7.93
CA HIS A 146 8.86 2.09 -8.92
C HIS A 146 7.56 1.72 -9.66
N SER A 147 6.41 1.83 -8.99
CA SER A 147 5.11 1.48 -9.57
C SER A 147 4.71 2.39 -10.74
N GLY A 148 5.16 3.66 -10.73
CA GLY A 148 4.79 4.67 -11.74
C GLY A 148 3.29 4.99 -11.83
N LEU A 149 2.47 4.45 -10.91
CA LEU A 149 1.01 4.60 -10.91
C LEU A 149 0.57 6.00 -10.43
N LEU A 150 1.40 6.68 -9.64
CA LEU A 150 1.09 8.00 -9.09
C LEU A 150 1.87 9.09 -9.83
N GLN A 151 1.22 9.76 -10.77
CA GLN A 151 1.83 10.85 -11.54
C GLN A 151 2.22 12.03 -10.64
N GLY A 152 3.42 12.57 -10.83
CA GLY A 152 3.95 13.70 -10.06
C GLY A 152 4.42 13.37 -8.64
N TYR A 153 4.40 12.09 -8.23
CA TYR A 153 4.97 11.66 -6.94
C TYR A 153 6.48 11.88 -6.89
N GLU A 154 7.17 11.54 -7.98
CA GLU A 154 8.62 11.75 -8.15
C GLU A 154 9.01 13.22 -7.95
N ASP A 155 8.20 14.15 -8.46
CA ASP A 155 8.48 15.58 -8.34
C ASP A 155 8.32 16.08 -6.90
N LYS A 156 7.36 15.51 -6.14
CA LYS A 156 7.25 15.78 -4.69
C LYS A 156 8.44 15.22 -3.92
N LEU A 157 8.95 14.06 -4.30
CA LEU A 157 10.14 13.48 -3.67
C LEU A 157 11.44 14.19 -4.01
N ARG A 158 11.45 15.07 -5.02
CA ARG A 158 12.57 15.96 -5.31
C ARG A 158 12.63 17.17 -4.37
N ASP A 159 11.59 17.44 -3.59
CA ASP A 159 11.60 18.50 -2.59
C ASP A 159 12.68 18.19 -1.52
N PRO A 160 13.68 19.07 -1.32
CA PRO A 160 14.71 18.90 -0.30
C PRO A 160 14.15 18.69 1.11
N ALA A 161 13.00 19.29 1.43
CA ALA A 161 12.35 19.13 2.73
C ALA A 161 11.85 17.69 2.92
N VAL A 162 11.29 17.08 1.87
CA VAL A 162 10.82 15.68 1.91
C VAL A 162 12.01 14.72 1.95
N GLN A 163 13.05 14.97 1.14
CA GLN A 163 14.26 14.14 1.15
C GLN A 163 14.97 14.14 2.50
N SER A 164 14.99 15.28 3.21
CA SER A 164 15.61 15.37 4.53
C SER A 164 14.92 14.46 5.55
N LEU A 165 13.58 14.37 5.50
CA LEU A 165 12.78 13.54 6.40
C LEU A 165 12.86 12.04 6.06
N LEU A 166 13.13 11.70 4.79
CA LEU A 166 13.28 10.31 4.34
C LEU A 166 14.69 9.74 4.58
N GLN A 167 15.63 10.53 5.08
CA GLN A 167 16.96 10.04 5.46
C GLN A 167 16.84 8.96 6.55
N PRO A 168 17.62 7.86 6.51
CA PRO A 168 17.50 6.74 7.44
C PRO A 168 17.44 7.16 8.91
N GLY A 169 18.31 8.08 9.34
CA GLY A 169 18.34 8.56 10.72
C GLY A 169 17.19 9.49 11.11
N GLU A 170 16.73 10.35 10.20
CA GLU A 170 15.67 11.32 10.49
C GLU A 170 14.27 10.67 10.41
N CYS A 171 14.10 9.74 9.47
CA CYS A 171 12.88 8.96 9.31
C CYS A 171 12.64 8.03 10.51
N GLU A 172 13.70 7.46 11.09
CA GLU A 172 13.62 6.68 12.34
C GLU A 172 13.31 7.56 13.55
N ARG A 173 13.78 8.81 13.54
CA ARG A 173 13.57 9.77 14.63
C ARG A 173 12.16 10.33 14.67
N ASN A 174 11.55 10.61 13.51
CA ASN A 174 10.17 11.09 13.42
C ASN A 174 9.37 10.41 12.29
N PRO A 175 9.04 9.12 12.47
CA PRO A 175 8.35 8.32 11.46
C PRO A 175 6.98 8.89 11.03
N ALA A 176 6.24 9.47 11.98
CA ALA A 176 4.90 9.98 11.74
C ALA A 176 4.90 11.23 10.86
N GLU A 177 5.91 12.11 10.99
CA GLU A 177 6.05 13.28 10.12
C GLU A 177 6.54 12.89 8.73
N ALA A 178 7.49 11.94 8.63
CA ALA A 178 7.96 11.42 7.36
C ALA A 178 6.83 10.79 6.53
N PHE A 179 5.86 10.11 7.16
CA PHE A 179 4.71 9.51 6.48
C PHE A 179 3.61 10.50 6.08
N LYS A 180 3.51 11.65 6.77
CA LYS A 180 2.49 12.66 6.47
C LYS A 180 2.81 13.53 5.26
N ARG A 181 4.10 13.70 4.96
CA ARG A 181 4.63 14.55 3.89
C ARG A 181 4.56 13.82 2.55
#